data_AF-A0A964YEF4-F1
#
_entry.id   AF-A0A964YEF4-F1
#
_cell.length_a   1.000
_cell.length_b   1.000
_cell.length_c   1.000
_cell.angle_alpha   90.00
_cell.angle_beta   90.00
_cell.angle_gamma   90.00
#
_symmetry.space_group_name_H-M   'P 1'
#
loop_
_entity.id
_entity.type
_entity.pdbx_description
1 polymer ?
#
loop_
_entity_poly.entity_id
_entity_poly.type
_entity_poly.pdbx_seq_one_letter_code
_entity_poly.pdbx_strand_id
1 'polypeptide(L)'
;MVLKEFCIPRPSVFVADRRATVLSLDTFLKGEVEGEAFFEENYFTVGMLTLVDRAFRHLSGSGAGSSVFQLSQAMGGGKTHSMIALGLLARDPGLRQRVFATIDGGNPAPNLGACQVVGFNGRSTDAVGGIWGSIAEQLGRADQFARYVSPLLSAPGPQAWKQLLGEQPLVIFLDELPIPHL
;
A
#
# COMPACT_ATOMS: atom_id res chain seq x y z
N MET A 1 -12.13 9.70 -39.84
CA MET A 1 -10.93 9.73 -38.95
C MET A 1 -11.11 8.63 -37.93
N VAL A 2 -10.32 7.57 -38.00
CA VAL A 2 -10.54 6.33 -37.23
C VAL A 2 -9.65 6.34 -36.00
N LEU A 3 -10.19 5.95 -34.83
CA LEU A 3 -9.46 5.87 -33.55
C LEU A 3 -8.10 5.15 -33.65
N LYS A 4 -7.95 4.24 -34.61
CA LYS A 4 -6.73 3.49 -34.92
C LYS A 4 -5.52 4.38 -35.25
N GLU A 5 -5.72 5.57 -35.79
CA GLU A 5 -4.62 6.48 -36.16
C GLU A 5 -4.03 7.23 -34.95
N PHE A 6 -4.78 7.32 -33.84
CA PHE A 6 -4.37 8.05 -32.63
C PHE A 6 -4.10 7.15 -31.43
N CYS A 7 -4.54 5.90 -31.44
CA CYS A 7 -4.26 4.93 -30.39
C CYS A 7 -3.25 3.88 -30.90
N ILE A 8 -1.96 4.12 -30.67
CA ILE A 8 -0.92 3.10 -30.81
C ILE A 8 -0.89 2.32 -29.48
N PRO A 9 -1.41 1.07 -29.43
CA PRO A 9 -1.42 0.31 -28.19
C PRO A 9 0.01 -0.10 -27.85
N ARG A 10 0.36 -0.05 -26.56
CA ARG A 10 1.70 -0.41 -26.11
C ARG A 10 1.99 -1.88 -26.42
N PRO A 11 3.26 -2.25 -26.69
CA PRO A 11 3.64 -3.64 -26.96
C PRO A 11 3.19 -4.63 -25.88
N SER A 12 3.14 -4.17 -24.61
CA SER A 12 2.68 -4.97 -23.46
C SER A 12 1.23 -5.45 -23.56
N VAL A 13 0.36 -4.74 -24.30
CA VAL A 13 -1.05 -5.12 -24.52
C VAL A 13 -1.18 -6.39 -25.37
N PHE A 14 -0.18 -6.68 -26.19
CA PHE A 14 -0.19 -7.83 -27.11
C PHE A 14 0.50 -9.07 -26.52
N VAL A 15 1.10 -8.95 -25.33
CA VAL A 15 1.72 -10.08 -24.64
C VAL A 15 0.60 -10.92 -23.99
N ALA A 16 0.22 -12.02 -24.64
CA ALA A 16 -0.87 -12.89 -24.21
C ALA A 16 -0.70 -13.49 -22.80
N ASP A 17 0.53 -13.50 -22.28
CA ASP A 17 0.89 -14.00 -20.94
C ASP A 17 0.74 -12.93 -19.85
N ARG A 18 0.62 -11.65 -20.22
CA ARG A 18 0.22 -10.54 -19.33
C ARG A 18 -1.26 -10.22 -19.51
N ARG A 19 -2.14 -11.23 -19.55
CA ARG A 19 -3.58 -10.98 -19.35
C ARG A 19 -3.77 -10.39 -17.97
N ALA A 20 -3.73 -9.06 -17.89
CA ALA A 20 -4.12 -8.22 -16.76
C ALA A 20 -4.09 -9.00 -15.44
N THR A 21 -2.90 -9.32 -14.92
CA THR A 21 -2.81 -9.80 -13.54
C THR A 21 -3.45 -8.70 -12.72
N VAL A 22 -4.68 -8.95 -12.25
CA VAL A 22 -5.43 -7.97 -11.49
C VAL A 22 -4.56 -7.65 -10.29
N LEU A 23 -3.97 -6.46 -10.30
CA LEU A 23 -3.05 -6.03 -9.26
C LEU A 23 -3.76 -6.16 -7.92
N SER A 24 -3.21 -7.02 -7.07
CA SER A 24 -3.77 -7.32 -5.76
C SER A 24 -2.81 -6.82 -4.68
N LEU A 25 -3.35 -6.51 -3.49
CA LEU A 25 -2.50 -6.17 -2.36
C LEU A 25 -1.56 -7.31 -2.00
N ASP A 26 -2.01 -8.57 -2.11
CA ASP A 26 -1.20 -9.75 -1.79
C ASP A 26 0.03 -9.89 -2.69
N THR A 27 -0.12 -9.69 -4.00
CA THR A 27 1.01 -9.70 -4.94
C THR A 27 2.05 -8.63 -4.59
N PHE A 28 1.61 -7.45 -4.16
CA PHE A 28 2.52 -6.39 -3.70
C PHE A 28 3.21 -6.75 -2.37
N LEU A 29 2.46 -7.29 -1.40
CA LEU A 29 3.00 -7.67 -0.10
C LEU A 29 4.06 -8.78 -0.23
N LYS A 30 3.89 -9.71 -1.18
CA LYS A 30 4.87 -10.75 -1.54
C LYS A 30 6.09 -10.22 -2.31
N GLY A 31 6.09 -8.96 -2.75
CA GLY A 31 7.18 -8.37 -3.51
C GLY A 31 7.17 -8.74 -5.00
N GLU A 32 6.03 -9.17 -5.53
CA GLU A 32 5.88 -9.58 -6.94
C GLU A 32 5.51 -8.39 -7.86
N VAL A 33 5.56 -7.16 -7.34
CA VAL A 33 5.23 -5.94 -8.08
C VAL A 33 6.48 -5.08 -8.23
N GLU A 34 6.95 -4.97 -9.47
CA GLU A 34 8.09 -4.13 -9.85
C GLU A 34 7.69 -2.65 -9.93
N GLY A 35 8.36 -1.80 -9.13
CA GLY A 35 7.95 -0.41 -8.97
C GLY A 35 8.06 0.45 -10.22
N GLU A 36 9.15 0.31 -10.98
CA GLU A 36 9.35 1.07 -12.22
C GLU A 36 8.31 0.70 -13.28
N ALA A 37 8.13 -0.61 -13.52
CA ALA A 37 7.13 -1.11 -14.45
C ALA A 37 5.70 -0.68 -14.03
N PHE A 38 5.40 -0.68 -12.72
CA PHE A 38 4.13 -0.19 -12.21
C PHE A 38 3.89 1.27 -12.59
N PHE A 39 4.85 2.17 -12.37
CA PHE A 39 4.67 3.60 -12.67
C PHE A 39 4.80 3.96 -14.16
N GLU A 40 5.42 3.11 -14.98
CA GLU A 40 5.39 3.26 -16.44
C GLU A 40 4.00 2.98 -17.02
N GLU A 41 3.28 2.02 -16.45
CA GLU A 41 1.97 1.58 -16.93
C GLU A 41 0.80 2.32 -16.24
N ASN A 42 1.00 2.89 -15.05
CA ASN A 42 -0.03 3.54 -14.27
C ASN A 42 0.14 5.06 -14.22
N TYR A 43 -0.93 5.78 -14.55
CA TYR A 43 -0.98 7.23 -14.43
C TYR A 43 -1.52 7.67 -13.07
N PHE A 44 -0.91 8.71 -12.51
CA PHE A 44 -1.35 9.34 -11.29
C PHE A 44 -2.69 10.05 -11.48
N THR A 45 -3.72 9.56 -10.82
CA THR A 45 -4.97 10.31 -10.67
C THR A 45 -4.80 11.39 -9.61
N VAL A 46 -5.61 12.45 -9.67
CA VAL A 46 -5.63 13.50 -8.64
C VAL A 46 -5.88 12.91 -7.24
N GLY A 47 -6.73 11.88 -7.16
CA GLY A 47 -7.01 11.17 -5.91
C GLY A 47 -5.79 10.43 -5.35
N MET A 48 -5.07 9.72 -6.21
CA MET A 48 -3.84 9.01 -5.84
C MET A 48 -2.75 9.98 -5.38
N LEU A 49 -2.53 11.09 -6.09
CA LEU A 49 -1.57 12.13 -5.69
C LEU A 49 -1.92 12.72 -4.33
N THR A 50 -3.20 13.01 -4.09
CA THR A 50 -3.67 13.55 -2.81
C THR A 50 -3.44 12.56 -1.67
N LEU A 51 -3.70 11.27 -1.89
CA LEU A 51 -3.42 10.22 -0.91
C LEU A 51 -1.92 10.17 -0.59
N VAL A 52 -1.09 10.08 -1.61
CA VAL A 52 0.36 9.93 -1.47
C VAL A 52 0.98 11.15 -0.81
N ASP A 53 0.62 12.37 -1.21
CA ASP A 53 1.09 13.62 -0.59
C ASP A 53 0.75 13.67 0.91
N ARG A 54 -0.51 13.44 1.26
CA ARG A 54 -0.96 13.48 2.66
C ARG A 54 -0.30 12.39 3.51
N ALA A 55 -0.15 11.19 2.97
CA ALA A 55 0.50 10.08 3.66
C ALA A 55 1.98 10.38 3.93
N PHE A 56 2.71 10.89 2.94
CA PHE A 56 4.13 11.20 3.13
C PHE A 56 4.39 12.40 4.04
N ARG A 57 3.53 13.43 4.02
CA ARG A 57 3.60 14.52 5.00
C ARG A 57 3.37 14.04 6.44
N HIS A 58 2.52 13.03 6.62
CA HIS A 58 2.32 12.40 7.92
C HIS A 58 3.54 11.57 8.33
N LEU A 59 4.03 10.70 7.44
CA LEU A 59 5.19 9.83 7.68
C LEU A 59 6.48 10.62 7.94
N SER A 60 6.63 11.82 7.38
CA SER A 60 7.78 12.70 7.63
C SER A 60 7.73 13.45 8.97
N GLY A 61 6.67 13.26 9.77
CA GLY A 61 6.51 13.92 11.06
C GLY A 61 6.10 15.40 10.96
N SER A 62 5.69 15.86 9.78
CA SER A 62 5.34 17.28 9.54
C SER A 62 4.01 17.70 10.20
N GLY A 63 3.30 16.80 10.88
CA GLY A 63 2.04 17.07 11.60
C GLY A 63 0.83 17.45 10.73
N ALA A 64 1.02 17.63 9.42
CA ALA A 64 0.01 18.16 8.49
C ALA A 64 -0.72 17.07 7.66
N GLY A 65 -0.73 15.82 8.11
CA GLY A 65 -1.32 14.69 7.37
C GLY A 65 -2.22 13.81 8.23
N SER A 66 -3.12 13.06 7.59
CA SER A 66 -3.98 12.07 8.25
C SER A 66 -3.18 10.79 8.55
N SER A 67 -3.41 10.17 9.71
CA SER A 67 -2.85 8.86 10.04
C SER A 67 -3.70 7.71 9.49
N VAL A 68 -4.99 7.98 9.20
CA VAL A 68 -5.94 6.99 8.71
C VAL A 68 -6.59 7.50 7.42
N PHE A 69 -6.60 6.65 6.39
CA PHE A 69 -7.19 6.95 5.10
C PHE A 69 -8.24 5.90 4.75
N GLN A 70 -9.49 6.33 4.62
CA GLN A 70 -10.54 5.49 4.07
C GLN A 70 -10.64 5.73 2.57
N LEU A 71 -10.23 4.74 1.77
CA LEU A 71 -10.30 4.83 0.32
C LEU A 71 -11.74 4.60 -0.14
N SER A 72 -12.45 5.67 -0.48
CA SER A 72 -13.80 5.59 -1.05
C SER A 72 -13.77 5.40 -2.57
N GLN A 73 -14.89 4.93 -3.14
CA GLN A 73 -15.01 4.77 -4.60
C GLN A 73 -14.88 6.09 -5.38
N ALA A 74 -15.06 7.24 -4.73
CA ALA A 74 -14.90 8.57 -5.32
C ALA A 74 -13.46 8.89 -5.74
N MET A 75 -12.46 8.11 -5.29
CA MET A 75 -11.06 8.28 -5.67
C MET A 75 -10.72 7.69 -7.06
N GLY A 76 -11.74 7.26 -7.82
CA GLY A 76 -11.61 6.81 -9.21
C GLY A 76 -11.02 5.42 -9.34
N GLY A 77 -11.86 4.37 -9.30
CA GLY A 77 -11.61 3.02 -9.84
C GLY A 77 -10.48 2.15 -9.25
N GLY A 78 -9.37 2.73 -8.81
CA GLY A 78 -8.12 2.01 -8.52
C GLY A 78 -7.69 2.11 -7.06
N LYS A 79 -8.56 1.75 -6.10
CA LYS A 79 -8.20 1.76 -4.65
C LYS A 79 -6.93 0.96 -4.39
N THR A 80 -6.91 -0.28 -4.87
CA THR A 80 -5.75 -1.18 -4.76
C THR A 80 -4.53 -0.60 -5.48
N HIS A 81 -4.70 0.05 -6.63
CA HIS A 81 -3.61 0.71 -7.33
C HIS A 81 -3.03 1.87 -6.51
N SER A 82 -3.87 2.69 -5.87
CA SER A 82 -3.42 3.78 -4.99
C SER A 82 -2.69 3.25 -3.76
N MET A 83 -3.13 2.12 -3.19
CA MET A 83 -2.43 1.46 -2.09
C MET A 83 -1.06 0.92 -2.54
N ILE A 84 -1.00 0.23 -3.67
CA ILE A 84 0.24 -0.30 -4.23
C ILE A 84 1.21 0.84 -4.56
N ALA A 85 0.73 1.92 -5.20
CA ALA A 85 1.54 3.09 -5.51
C ALA A 85 2.16 3.69 -4.23
N LEU A 86 1.35 3.92 -3.19
CA LEU A 86 1.84 4.42 -1.91
C LEU A 86 2.86 3.45 -1.29
N GLY A 87 2.58 2.14 -1.32
CA GLY A 87 3.44 1.11 -0.77
C GLY A 87 4.81 1.03 -1.46
N LEU A 88 4.84 1.09 -2.79
CA LEU A 88 6.07 1.09 -3.59
C LEU A 88 6.94 2.31 -3.27
N LEU A 89 6.34 3.52 -3.26
CA LEU A 89 7.04 4.77 -2.94
C LEU A 89 7.49 4.82 -1.48
N ALA A 90 6.79 4.14 -0.58
CA ALA A 90 7.14 4.09 0.84
C ALA A 90 8.33 3.15 1.08
N ARG A 91 8.38 2.00 0.40
CA ARG A 91 9.49 1.03 0.49
C ARG A 91 10.78 1.52 -0.15
N ASP A 92 10.69 2.23 -1.28
CA ASP A 92 11.85 2.66 -2.06
C ASP A 92 11.97 4.20 -2.18
N PRO A 93 12.83 4.84 -1.37
CA PRO A 93 13.11 6.28 -1.47
C PRO A 93 13.68 6.72 -2.81
N GLY A 94 14.45 5.86 -3.48
CA GLY A 94 15.04 6.15 -4.78
C GLY A 94 13.99 6.17 -5.88
N LEU A 95 13.11 5.17 -5.92
CA LEU A 95 11.93 5.18 -6.79
C LEU A 95 11.06 6.40 -6.51
N ARG A 96 10.81 6.70 -5.23
CA ARG A 96 10.05 7.89 -4.83
C ARG A 96 10.64 9.17 -5.39
N GLN A 97 11.95 9.35 -5.29
CA GLN A 97 12.61 10.53 -5.86
C GLN A 97 12.46 10.59 -7.38
N ARG A 98 12.63 9.47 -8.11
CA ARG A 98 12.48 9.42 -9.57
C ARG A 98 11.05 9.75 -10.01
N VAL A 99 10.06 9.17 -9.35
CA VAL A 99 8.64 9.36 -9.67
C VAL A 99 8.19 10.80 -9.39
N PHE A 100 8.60 11.37 -8.26
CA PHE A 100 8.25 12.76 -7.94
C PHE A 100 9.03 13.80 -8.73
N ALA A 101 10.14 13.44 -9.39
CA ALA A 101 10.84 14.35 -10.29
C ALA A 101 9.99 14.72 -11.53
N THR A 102 9.02 13.89 -11.89
CA THR A 102 8.12 14.12 -13.03
C THR A 102 6.75 14.68 -12.63
N ILE A 103 6.51 14.92 -11.34
CA ILE A 103 5.23 15.38 -10.78
C ILE A 103 5.37 16.82 -10.29
N ASP A 104 4.46 17.68 -10.71
CA ASP A 104 4.39 19.06 -10.22
C ASP A 104 4.20 19.10 -8.70
N GLY A 105 5.05 19.87 -8.01
CA GLY A 105 5.07 19.94 -6.54
C GLY A 105 6.17 19.11 -5.87
N GLY A 106 6.83 18.20 -6.61
CA GLY A 106 8.01 17.48 -6.14
C GLY A 106 7.74 16.51 -4.98
N ASN A 107 8.81 15.98 -4.38
CA ASN A 107 8.70 14.98 -3.31
C ASN A 107 8.24 15.64 -1.99
N PRO A 108 7.07 15.26 -1.44
CA PRO A 108 6.53 15.83 -0.19
C PRO A 108 7.32 15.43 1.06
N ALA A 109 8.18 14.41 0.97
CA ALA A 109 9.00 13.92 2.07
C ALA A 109 10.42 13.54 1.59
N PRO A 110 11.28 14.55 1.29
CA PRO A 110 12.62 14.31 0.73
C PRO A 110 13.57 13.64 1.73
N ASN A 111 13.42 13.92 3.03
CA ASN A 111 14.29 13.40 4.09
C ASN A 111 13.78 12.08 4.71
N LEU A 112 12.63 11.58 4.24
CA LEU A 112 12.06 10.34 4.75
C LEU A 112 12.90 9.16 4.24
N GLY A 113 13.23 8.21 5.12
CA GLY A 113 13.89 6.96 4.73
C GLY A 113 12.94 5.99 4.01
N ALA A 114 13.38 4.73 3.91
CA ALA A 114 12.49 3.63 3.58
C ALA A 114 11.53 3.39 4.75
N CYS A 115 10.26 3.15 4.44
CA CYS A 115 9.23 2.85 5.43
C CYS A 115 8.94 1.35 5.45
N GLN A 116 8.56 0.85 6.61
CA GLN A 116 7.96 -0.47 6.70
C GLN A 116 6.56 -0.43 6.07
N VAL A 117 6.21 -1.47 5.31
CA VAL A 117 4.89 -1.57 4.69
C VAL A 117 4.38 -2.99 4.87
N VAL A 118 3.27 -3.09 5.59
CA VAL A 118 2.58 -4.34 5.91
C VAL A 118 1.11 -4.22 5.53
N GLY A 119 0.43 -5.35 5.39
CA GLY A 119 -1.00 -5.29 5.12
C GLY A 119 -1.75 -6.58 5.38
N PHE A 120 -3.06 -6.47 5.39
CA PHE A 120 -3.98 -7.57 5.59
C PHE A 120 -5.12 -7.46 4.59
N ASN A 121 -5.37 -8.55 3.86
CA ASN A 121 -6.51 -8.68 2.98
C ASN A 121 -7.60 -9.50 3.69
N GLY A 122 -8.76 -8.89 3.92
CA GLY A 122 -9.89 -9.53 4.59
C GLY A 122 -10.49 -10.72 3.84
N ARG A 123 -10.20 -10.89 2.54
CA ARG A 123 -10.58 -12.10 1.78
C ARG A 123 -9.68 -13.30 2.08
N SER A 124 -8.48 -13.07 2.62
CA SER A 124 -7.52 -14.10 3.00
C SER A 124 -7.82 -14.57 4.43
N THR A 125 -8.85 -15.42 4.58
CA THR A 125 -9.37 -15.88 5.88
C THR A 125 -8.45 -16.86 6.62
N ASP A 126 -7.38 -17.33 5.98
CA ASP A 126 -6.55 -18.44 6.48
C ASP A 126 -5.35 -17.97 7.29
N ALA A 127 -5.23 -16.66 7.57
CA ALA A 127 -4.11 -16.11 8.32
C ALA A 127 -4.13 -16.57 9.80
N VAL A 128 -3.14 -17.35 10.19
CA VAL A 128 -2.93 -17.79 11.57
C VAL A 128 -2.76 -16.55 12.46
N GLY A 129 -3.63 -16.41 13.48
CA GLY A 129 -3.59 -15.24 14.36
C GLY A 129 -4.36 -14.01 13.87
N GLY A 130 -5.13 -14.12 12.79
CA GLY A 130 -5.96 -13.04 12.26
C GLY A 130 -5.14 -11.80 11.86
N ILE A 131 -5.75 -10.62 12.00
CA ILE A 131 -5.14 -9.34 11.58
C ILE A 131 -3.83 -9.07 12.33
N TRP A 132 -3.83 -9.20 13.66
CA TRP A 132 -2.66 -8.86 14.47
C TRP A 132 -1.54 -9.89 14.37
N GLY A 133 -1.86 -11.18 14.23
CA GLY A 133 -0.87 -12.22 13.96
C GLY A 133 -0.16 -11.96 12.64
N SER A 134 -0.93 -11.72 11.57
CA SER A 134 -0.39 -11.45 10.23
C SER A 134 0.48 -10.18 10.18
N ILE A 135 0.04 -9.10 10.82
CA ILE A 135 0.84 -7.87 10.92
C ILE A 135 2.12 -8.13 11.71
N ALA A 136 2.05 -8.86 12.83
CA ALA A 136 3.22 -9.14 13.65
C ALA A 136 4.25 -10.01 12.93
N GLU A 137 3.80 -10.99 12.14
CA GLU A 137 4.66 -11.80 11.29
C GLU A 137 5.38 -10.96 10.23
N GLN A 138 4.65 -10.11 9.50
CA GLN A 138 5.24 -9.22 8.49
C GLN A 138 6.23 -8.20 9.08
N LEU A 139 6.05 -7.81 10.34
CA LEU A 139 6.98 -6.94 11.07
C LEU A 139 8.19 -7.69 11.67
N GLY A 140 8.26 -9.01 11.55
CA GLY A 140 9.30 -9.84 12.18
C GLY A 140 9.20 -9.88 13.70
N ARG A 141 7.99 -9.68 14.26
CA ARG A 141 7.71 -9.60 15.71
C ARG A 141 6.69 -10.65 16.18
N ALA A 142 6.53 -11.73 15.43
CA ALA A 142 5.59 -12.81 15.73
C ALA A 142 5.74 -13.34 17.17
N ASP A 143 6.97 -13.55 17.64
CA ASP A 143 7.25 -14.06 18.98
C ASP A 143 6.70 -13.17 20.09
N GLN A 144 6.76 -11.85 19.91
CA GLN A 144 6.23 -10.87 20.87
C GLN A 144 4.69 -10.91 20.93
N PHE A 145 4.07 -11.40 19.88
CA PHE A 145 2.61 -11.48 19.71
C PHE A 145 2.05 -12.89 19.83
N ALA A 146 2.89 -13.92 20.03
CA ALA A 146 2.47 -15.31 20.12
C ALA A 146 1.38 -15.55 21.17
N ARG A 147 1.45 -14.84 22.31
CA ARG A 147 0.44 -14.90 23.39
C ARG A 147 -0.96 -14.42 22.99
N TYR A 148 -1.07 -13.64 21.91
CA TYR A 148 -2.33 -13.14 21.36
C TYR A 148 -2.88 -14.03 20.25
N VAL A 149 -2.09 -15.01 19.79
CA VAL A 149 -2.42 -15.93 18.71
C VAL A 149 -2.75 -17.32 19.25
N SER A 150 -2.05 -17.77 20.32
CA SER A 150 -2.16 -19.10 20.91
C SER A 150 -2.17 -19.02 22.44
N PRO A 151 -2.92 -19.88 23.17
CA PRO A 151 -3.77 -20.98 22.67
C PRO A 151 -5.14 -20.53 22.14
N LEU A 152 -5.59 -19.32 22.51
CA LEU A 152 -6.81 -18.70 22.00
C LEU A 152 -6.50 -17.34 21.43
N LEU A 153 -7.09 -17.06 20.27
CA LEU A 153 -7.00 -15.78 19.59
C LEU A 153 -7.59 -14.68 20.49
N SER A 154 -6.74 -13.78 20.95
CA SER A 154 -7.08 -12.77 21.95
C SER A 154 -6.70 -11.38 21.46
N ALA A 155 -7.63 -10.43 21.54
CA ALA A 155 -7.40 -9.08 21.05
C ALA A 155 -6.29 -8.37 21.86
N PRO A 156 -5.21 -7.90 21.20
CA PRO A 156 -4.15 -7.14 21.84
C PRO A 156 -4.65 -5.76 22.31
N GLY A 157 -4.24 -5.37 23.52
CA GLY A 157 -4.55 -4.04 24.05
C GLY A 157 -3.72 -2.91 23.41
N PRO A 158 -4.05 -1.64 23.66
CA PRO A 158 -3.38 -0.49 23.02
C PRO A 158 -1.86 -0.46 23.23
N GLN A 159 -1.38 -0.90 24.40
CA GLN A 159 0.06 -0.94 24.70
C GLN A 159 0.80 -2.00 23.87
N ALA A 160 0.16 -3.14 23.61
CA ALA A 160 0.72 -4.17 22.76
C ALA A 160 0.85 -3.69 21.31
N TRP A 161 -0.15 -2.95 20.82
CA TRP A 161 -0.06 -2.29 19.50
C TRP A 161 1.08 -1.28 19.45
N LYS A 162 1.22 -0.40 20.44
CA LYS A 162 2.34 0.56 20.49
C LYS A 162 3.69 -0.15 20.42
N GLN A 163 3.85 -1.23 21.19
CA GLN A 163 5.06 -2.03 21.17
C GLN A 163 5.28 -2.72 19.81
N LEU A 164 4.21 -3.19 19.16
CA LEU A 164 4.31 -3.85 17.86
C LEU A 164 4.75 -2.90 16.76
N LEU A 165 4.08 -1.75 16.66
CA LEU A 165 4.30 -0.76 15.59
C LEU A 165 5.65 -0.05 15.75
N GLY A 166 6.10 0.18 16.99
CA GLY A 166 7.35 0.86 17.28
C GLY A 166 7.38 2.32 16.80
N GLU A 167 8.59 2.85 16.62
CA GLU A 167 8.84 4.27 16.29
C GLU A 167 9.22 4.49 14.81
N GLN A 168 9.39 3.41 14.04
CA GLN A 168 9.79 3.51 12.63
C GLN A 168 8.58 3.89 11.75
N PRO A 169 8.78 4.69 10.68
CA PRO A 169 7.71 4.99 9.73
C PRO A 169 7.10 3.71 9.14
N LEU A 170 5.80 3.55 9.33
CA LEU A 170 5.06 2.33 8.99
C LEU A 170 3.77 2.67 8.26
N VAL A 171 3.52 1.97 7.16
CA VAL A 171 2.24 1.97 6.45
C VAL A 171 1.57 0.62 6.65
N ILE A 172 0.33 0.65 7.13
CA ILE A 172 -0.51 -0.55 7.31
C ILE A 172 -1.67 -0.47 6.33
N PHE A 173 -1.75 -1.46 5.45
CA PHE A 173 -2.86 -1.62 4.52
C PHE A 173 -3.89 -2.60 5.05
N LEU A 174 -5.15 -2.19 5.07
CA LEU A 174 -6.27 -3.06 5.39
C LEU A 174 -7.21 -3.04 4.18
N ASP A 175 -7.20 -4.10 3.39
CA ASP A 175 -8.03 -4.22 2.18
C ASP A 175 -9.17 -5.21 2.41
N GLU A 176 -10.30 -4.97 1.75
CA GLU A 176 -11.44 -5.90 1.71
C GLU A 176 -11.89 -6.42 3.09
N LEU A 177 -11.78 -5.57 4.13
CA LEU A 177 -12.31 -5.89 5.44
C LEU A 177 -13.84 -6.03 5.34
N PRO A 178 -14.43 -7.13 5.82
CA PRO A 178 -15.87 -7.28 5.86
C PRO A 178 -16.43 -6.21 6.82
N ILE A 179 -17.12 -5.22 6.26
CA ILE A 179 -17.87 -4.25 7.06
C ILE A 179 -19.23 -4.91 7.32
N PRO A 180 -19.64 -5.09 8.59
CA PRO A 180 -21.01 -5.51 8.87
C PRO A 180 -21.95 -4.49 8.25
N HIS A 181 -22.75 -4.91 7.26
CA HIS A 181 -23.87 -4.11 6.81
C HIS A 181 -24.87 -4.06 7.98
N LEU A 182 -24.84 -2.97 8.74
CA LEU A 182 -25.94 -2.57 9.63
C LEU A 182 -26.83 -1.59 8.87
#